data_AF-A0A934PJX9-F1
#
_entry.id   AF-A0A934PJX9-F1
#
_cell.length_a   1.000
_cell.length_b   1.000
_cell.length_c   1.000
_cell.angle_alpha   90.00
_cell.angle_beta   90.00
_cell.angle_gamma   90.00
#
_symmetry.space_group_name_H-M   'P 1'
#
loop_
_entity.id
_entity.type
_entity.pdbx_description
1 polymer ?
#
loop_
_entity_poly.entity_id
_entity_poly.type
_entity_poly.pdbx_seq_one_letter_code
_entity_poly.pdbx_strand_id
1 'polypeptide(L)' 'MESITIYPKNEKQKSLLKSLLEEMKVRFEIQNSDEPTLLSESEYISKIDKSIQQAESGKTKKLTQDQQKQLLGL' A
#
# COMPACT_ATOMS: atom_id res chain seq x y z
N MET A 1 21.35 -0.13 -14.51
CA MET A 1 20.88 -1.52 -14.62
C MET A 1 19.36 -1.46 -14.67
N GLU A 2 18.75 -2.08 -15.66
CA GLU A 2 17.30 -2.10 -15.83
C GLU A 2 16.70 -3.24 -15.01
N SER A 3 15.64 -2.96 -14.26
CA SER A 3 14.90 -3.94 -13.46
C SER A 3 13.57 -4.28 -14.13
N ILE A 4 13.22 -5.56 -14.14
CA ILE A 4 11.94 -6.04 -14.67
C ILE A 4 11.07 -6.52 -13.50
N THR A 5 9.88 -5.95 -13.37
CA THR A 5 8.87 -6.40 -12.39
C THR A 5 7.83 -7.26 -13.09
N ILE A 6 7.59 -8.47 -12.60
CA ILE A 6 6.67 -9.44 -13.20
C ILE A 6 5.52 -9.69 -12.22
N TYR A 7 4.27 -9.59 -12.71
CA TYR A 7 3.05 -9.83 -11.92
C TYR A 7 2.34 -11.11 -12.42
N PRO A 8 2.54 -12.27 -11.77
CA PRO A 8 1.85 -13.51 -12.12
C PRO A 8 0.34 -13.37 -11.88
N LYS A 9 -0.50 -13.87 -12.80
CA LYS A 9 -1.97 -13.82 -12.68
C LYS A 9 -2.53 -14.89 -11.75
N ASN A 10 -1.75 -15.92 -11.41
CA ASN A 10 -2.16 -17.02 -10.53
C ASN A 10 -0.95 -17.77 -9.94
N GLU A 11 -1.21 -18.62 -8.94
CA GLU A 11 -0.19 -19.41 -8.25
C GLU A 11 0.58 -20.36 -9.17
N LYS A 12 -0.08 -20.90 -10.21
CA LYS A 12 0.59 -21.80 -11.17
C LYS A 12 1.66 -21.06 -11.97
N GLN A 13 1.38 -19.83 -12.40
CA GLN A 13 2.35 -18.97 -13.08
C GLN A 13 3.49 -18.55 -12.15
N LYS A 14 3.17 -18.21 -10.90
CA LYS A 14 4.17 -17.84 -9.88
C LYS A 14 5.15 -18.99 -9.63
N SER A 15 4.63 -20.21 -9.43
CA SER A 15 5.43 -21.41 -9.20
C SER A 15 6.35 -21.70 -10.40
N LEU A 16 5.83 -21.64 -11.62
CA LEU A 16 6.61 -21.86 -12.84
C LEU A 16 7.75 -20.83 -13.00
N LEU A 17 7.46 -19.54 -12.78
CA LEU A 17 8.45 -18.48 -12.86
C LEU A 17 9.54 -18.63 -11.81
N LYS A 18 9.18 -18.99 -10.58
CA LYS A 18 10.14 -19.23 -9.49
C LYS A 18 11.12 -20.34 -9.86
N SER A 19 10.62 -21.49 -10.30
CA SER A 19 11.48 -22.62 -10.69
C SER A 19 12.40 -22.27 -11.86
N LEU A 20 11.91 -21.53 -12.86
CA LEU A 20 12.72 -21.09 -13.99
C LEU A 20 13.86 -20.16 -13.55
N LEU A 21 13.57 -19.17 -12.71
CA LEU A 21 14.56 -18.20 -12.24
C LEU A 21 15.61 -18.85 -11.32
N GLU A 22 15.21 -19.82 -10.50
CA GLU A 22 16.11 -20.63 -9.68
C GLU A 22 17.07 -21.45 -10.55
N GLU A 23 16.57 -22.14 -11.58
CA GLU A 23 17.38 -22.94 -12.50
C GLU A 23 18.38 -22.07 -13.27
N MET A 24 17.95 -20.88 -13.70
CA MET A 24 18.83 -19.91 -14.36
C MET A 24 19.86 -19.27 -13.42
N LYS A 25 19.83 -19.59 -12.11
CA LYS A 25 20.68 -18.99 -11.08
C LYS A 25 20.59 -17.45 -11.04
N VAL A 26 19.44 -16.91 -11.41
CA VAL A 26 19.17 -15.48 -11.36
C VAL A 26 18.84 -15.11 -9.92
N ARG A 27 19.44 -14.02 -9.41
CA ARG A 27 19.03 -13.45 -8.13
C ARG A 27 17.69 -12.73 -8.34
N PHE A 28 16.67 -13.18 -7.64
CA PHE A 28 15.36 -12.54 -7.63
C PHE A 28 14.89 -12.37 -6.18
N GLU A 29 14.10 -11.33 -5.96
CA GLU A 29 13.42 -11.09 -4.69
C GLU A 29 11.92 -11.13 -4.94
N ILE A 30 11.22 -11.94 -4.15
CA ILE A 30 9.77 -11.88 -4.10
C ILE A 30 9.46 -10.82 -3.04
N GLN A 31 9.14 -9.61 -3.51
CA GLN A 31 8.66 -8.57 -2.64
C GLN A 31 7.28 -9.01 -2.13
N ASN A 32 7.24 -9.53 -0.91
CA ASN A 32 5.98 -9.55 -0.19
C ASN A 32 5.60 -8.07 -0.02
N SER A 33 4.34 -7.75 -0.28
CA SER A 33 3.78 -6.43 0.04
C SER A 33 3.64 -6.25 1.55
N ASP A 34 4.68 -6.63 2.30
CA ASP A 34 4.99 -6.17 3.64
C ASP A 34 5.69 -4.81 3.52
N GLU A 35 5.19 -3.92 2.64
CA GLU A 35 5.43 -2.51 2.89
C GLU A 35 4.88 -2.26 4.29
N PRO A 36 5.71 -1.82 5.25
CA PRO A 36 5.24 -1.63 6.60
C PRO A 36 4.08 -0.65 6.52
N THR A 37 2.86 -1.14 6.76
CA THR A 37 1.72 -0.26 6.87
C THR A 37 2.07 0.74 7.94
N LEU A 38 1.90 2.04 7.64
CA LEU A 38 2.31 3.11 8.55
C LEU A 38 1.66 3.01 9.94
N LEU A 39 0.58 2.21 10.04
CA LEU A 39 -0.17 1.94 11.25
C LEU A 39 -0.45 0.43 11.34
N SER A 40 -0.48 -0.08 12.56
CA SER A 40 -1.13 -1.35 12.88
C SER A 40 -2.65 -1.21 12.75
N GLU A 41 -3.36 -2.34 12.67
CA GLU A 41 -4.82 -2.37 12.57
C GLU A 41 -5.52 -1.63 13.72
N SER A 42 -5.04 -1.81 14.96
CA SER A 42 -5.60 -1.15 16.14
C SER A 42 -5.37 0.37 16.13
N GLU A 43 -4.19 0.82 15.69
CA GLU A 43 -3.88 2.24 15.53
C GLU A 43 -4.72 2.88 14.43
N TYR A 44 -4.97 2.15 13.34
CA TYR A 44 -5.83 2.60 12.24
C TYR A 44 -7.28 2.78 12.71
N ILE A 45 -7.85 1.78 13.39
CA ILE A 45 -9.21 1.85 13.95
C ILE A 45 -9.32 3.01 14.95
N SER A 46 -8.36 3.14 15.87
CA SER A 46 -8.34 4.22 16.85
C SER A 46 -8.28 5.61 16.20
N LYS A 47 -7.57 5.74 15.07
CA LYS A 47 -7.49 7.00 14.33
C LYS A 47 -8.85 7.35 13.70
N ILE A 48 -9.57 6.38 13.16
CA ILE A 48 -10.92 6.58 12.61
C ILE A 48 -11.87 7.05 13.71
N ASP A 49 -11.92 6.35 14.85
CA ASP A 49 -12.80 6.72 15.96
C ASP A 49 -12.53 8.14 16.46
N LYS A 50 -11.25 8.52 16.57
CA LYS A 50 -10.85 9.89 16.92
C LYS A 50 -11.34 10.90 15.89
N SER A 51 -11.23 10.59 14.59
CA SER A 51 -11.74 11.47 13.54
C SER A 51 -13.26 11.63 13.56
N ILE A 52 -14.01 10.57 13.89
CA ILE A 52 -15.46 10.63 14.08
C ILE A 52 -15.81 11.56 15.25
N GLN A 53 -15.17 11.37 16.41
CA GLN A 53 -15.38 12.23 17.59
C GLN A 53 -15.00 13.69 17.33
N GLN A 54 -13.96 13.94 16.54
CA GLN A 54 -13.60 15.30 16.11
C GLN A 54 -14.69 15.93 15.22
N ALA A 55 -15.31 15.14 14.33
CA ALA A 55 -16.42 15.60 13.51
C ALA A 55 -17.65 15.95 14.34
N GLU A 56 -18.05 15.07 15.26
CA GLU A 56 -19.20 15.26 16.15
C GLU A 56 -19.01 16.47 17.08
N SER A 57 -17.79 16.66 17.59
CA SER A 57 -17.46 17.79 18.48
C SER A 57 -17.18 19.10 17.73
N GLY A 58 -17.32 19.12 16.39
CA GLY A 58 -17.09 20.32 15.57
C GLY A 58 -15.62 20.74 15.48
N LYS A 59 -14.67 19.90 15.93
CA LYS A 59 -13.22 20.12 15.84
C LYS A 59 -12.68 19.76 14.46
N THR A 60 -13.34 20.26 13.41
CA THR A 60 -12.98 20.02 12.01
C THR A 60 -12.47 21.29 11.35
N LYS A 61 -11.64 21.12 10.32
CA LYS A 61 -11.20 22.22 9.47
C LYS A 61 -11.99 22.17 8.16
N LYS A 62 -12.68 23.26 7.83
CA LYS A 62 -13.28 23.42 6.50
C LYS A 62 -12.17 23.63 5.48
N LEU A 63 -12.20 22.86 4.40
CA LEU A 63 -11.29 23.01 3.27
C LEU A 63 -12.08 23.54 2.08
N THR A 64 -11.50 24.48 1.35
CA THR A 64 -12.00 24.84 0.01
C THR A 64 -11.67 23.72 -0.98
N GLN A 65 -12.33 23.73 -2.14
CA GLN A 65 -12.08 22.73 -3.18
C GLN A 65 -10.61 22.71 -3.62
N ASP A 66 -9.97 23.86 -3.75
CA ASP A 66 -8.55 23.95 -4.14
C ASP A 66 -7.62 23.43 -3.04
N GLN A 67 -7.92 23.71 -1.77
CA GLN A 67 -7.17 23.15 -0.64
C GLN A 67 -7.34 21.63 -0.54
N GLN A 68 -8.52 21.11 -0.87
CA GLN A 68 -8.78 19.68 -0.91
C GLN A 68 -7.98 19.01 -2.04
N LYS A 69 -7.95 19.59 -3.24
CA LYS A 69 -7.14 19.11 -4.36
C LYS A 69 -5.66 19.05 -4.00
N GLN A 70 -5.13 20.13 -3.43
CA GLN A 70 -3.74 20.17 -2.97
C GLN A 70 -3.42 19.11 -1.90
N LEU A 71 -4.33 18.89 -0.95
CA LEU A 71 -4.17 17.88 0.09
C LEU A 71 -4.14 16.45 -0.46
N LEU A 72 -4.95 16.18 -1.51
CA LEU A 72 -5.08 14.86 -2.13
C LEU A 72 -4.07 14.62 -3.26
N GLY A 73 -3.27 15.63 -3.63
CA GLY A 73 -2.33 15.55 -4.75
C GLY A 73 -3.03 15.42 -6.11
N LEU A 74 -4.22 16.01 -6.25
CA LEU A 74 -5.07 15.98 -7.45
C LEU A 74 -5.03 17.27 -8.26
#